data_AF-A0A7S2EYJ0-F1
#
_entry.id   AF-A0A7S2EYJ0-F1
#
_cell.length_a   1.000
_cell.length_b   1.000
_cell.length_c   1.000
_cell.angle_alpha   90.00
_cell.angle_beta   90.00
_cell.angle_gamma   90.00
#
_symmetry.space_group_name_H-M   'P 1'
#
loop_
_entity.id
_entity.type
_entity.pdbx_description
1 polymer ?
#
loop_
_entity_poly.entity_id
_entity_poly.type
_entity_poly.pdbx_seq_one_letter_code
_entity_poly.pdbx_strand_id
1 'polypeptide(L)'
;AEAGQRQATAEGDLSVTKKDLNGEKEDLAGLHRDCMSKAADFEEEMKSRGEELAALAKAKEIIAEMTGGAAKQTYSLGQASFLQLEAEPDARGESGELKAVRFVKRLARQRRSQALMQLSLRLDSAIRSTTTSGGADPFAKVK
;
A
#
# COMPACT_ATOMS: atom_id res chain seq x y z
N ALA A 1 -44.97 -14.35 62.42
CA ALA A 1 -43.87 -15.02 61.68
C ALA A 1 -43.70 -14.42 60.28
N GLU A 2 -44.77 -14.34 59.48
CA GLU A 2 -44.70 -13.90 58.07
C GLU A 2 -44.17 -12.47 57.86
N ALA A 3 -44.57 -11.51 58.71
CA ALA A 3 -44.09 -10.12 58.62
C ALA A 3 -42.56 -9.99 58.84
N GLY A 4 -41.99 -10.76 59.77
CA GLY A 4 -40.56 -10.74 60.05
C GLY A 4 -39.72 -11.34 58.92
N GLN A 5 -40.24 -12.38 58.26
CA GLN A 5 -39.58 -12.97 57.09
C GLN A 5 -39.57 -12.01 55.89
N ARG A 6 -40.68 -11.31 55.66
CA ARG A 6 -40.78 -10.27 54.60
C ARG A 6 -39.83 -9.11 54.88
N GLN A 7 -39.73 -8.65 56.13
CA GLN A 7 -38.80 -7.60 56.53
C GLN A 7 -37.35 -8.02 56.30
N ALA A 8 -36.95 -9.21 56.77
CA ALA A 8 -35.58 -9.71 56.58
C ALA A 8 -35.20 -9.85 55.10
N THR A 9 -36.15 -10.27 54.25
CA THR A 9 -35.94 -10.34 52.79
C THR A 9 -35.72 -8.94 52.20
N ALA A 10 -36.57 -7.97 52.55
CA ALA A 10 -36.46 -6.60 52.06
C ALA A 10 -35.16 -5.91 52.52
N GLU A 11 -34.68 -6.18 53.74
CA GLU A 11 -33.40 -5.68 54.24
C GLU A 11 -32.21 -6.30 53.49
N GLY A 12 -32.30 -7.59 53.15
CA GLY A 12 -31.33 -8.29 52.30
C GLY A 12 -31.27 -7.71 50.89
N ASP A 13 -32.42 -7.55 50.24
CA ASP A 13 -32.54 -6.97 48.89
C ASP A 13 -32.02 -5.52 48.88
N LEU A 14 -32.32 -4.74 49.92
CA LEU A 14 -31.79 -3.38 50.07
C LEU A 14 -30.25 -3.37 50.23
N SER A 15 -29.68 -4.36 50.92
CA SER A 15 -28.23 -4.48 51.06
C SER A 15 -27.56 -4.79 49.71
N VAL A 16 -28.13 -5.72 48.95
CA VAL A 16 -27.62 -6.10 47.61
C VAL A 16 -27.74 -4.91 46.65
N THR A 17 -28.90 -4.27 46.55
CA THR A 17 -29.11 -3.11 45.67
C THR A 17 -28.19 -1.94 45.99
N LYS A 18 -27.87 -1.69 47.27
CA LYS A 18 -26.86 -0.67 47.66
C LYS A 18 -25.46 -1.04 47.20
N LYS A 19 -25.09 -2.32 47.28
CA LYS A 19 -23.79 -2.80 46.81
C LYS A 19 -23.68 -2.66 45.29
N ASP A 20 -24.71 -3.06 44.57
CA ASP A 20 -24.77 -2.96 43.11
C ASP A 20 -24.71 -1.50 42.66
N LEU A 21 -25.47 -0.60 43.31
CA LEU A 21 -25.44 0.84 43.02
C LEU A 21 -24.05 1.45 43.22
N ASN A 22 -23.30 1.00 44.23
CA ASN A 22 -21.94 1.50 44.43
C ASN A 22 -20.99 0.98 43.34
N GLY A 23 -21.13 -0.30 42.95
CA GLY A 23 -20.38 -0.86 41.83
C GLY A 23 -20.66 -0.12 40.52
N GLU A 24 -21.93 0.14 40.19
CA GLU A 24 -22.30 0.88 38.99
C GLU A 24 -21.74 2.31 38.97
N LYS A 25 -21.63 2.97 40.13
CA LYS A 25 -21.00 4.30 40.23
C LYS A 25 -19.49 4.26 39.96
N GLU A 26 -18.81 3.24 40.45
CA GLU A 26 -17.39 3.03 40.18
C GLU A 26 -17.15 2.73 38.70
N ASP A 27 -17.96 1.85 38.12
CA ASP A 27 -17.93 1.53 36.69
C ASP A 27 -18.20 2.76 35.82
N LEU A 28 -19.20 3.57 36.18
CA LEU A 28 -19.51 4.84 35.49
C LEU A 28 -18.32 5.81 35.53
N ALA A 29 -17.69 5.96 36.69
CA ALA A 29 -16.52 6.82 36.85
C ALA A 29 -15.33 6.32 36.02
N GLY A 30 -15.11 4.99 36.01
CA GLY A 30 -14.10 4.34 35.18
C GLY A 30 -14.36 4.56 33.69
N LEU A 31 -15.59 4.29 33.24
CA LEU A 31 -15.99 4.45 31.84
C LEU A 31 -15.86 5.91 31.38
N HIS A 32 -16.27 6.86 32.22
CA HIS A 32 -16.13 8.28 31.91
C HIS A 32 -14.66 8.67 31.73
N ARG A 33 -13.77 8.25 32.64
CA ARG A 33 -12.33 8.51 32.52
C ARG A 33 -11.76 7.91 31.24
N ASP A 34 -12.08 6.65 30.96
CA ASP A 34 -11.56 5.94 29.78
C ASP A 34 -12.06 6.57 28.47
N CYS A 35 -13.32 7.02 28.44
CA CYS A 35 -13.88 7.76 27.31
C CYS A 35 -13.11 9.07 27.06
N MET A 36 -12.90 9.85 28.11
CA MET A 36 -12.19 11.14 28.00
C MET A 36 -10.72 10.95 27.60
N SER A 37 -10.03 9.93 28.13
CA SER A 37 -8.65 9.62 27.75
C SER A 37 -8.56 9.24 26.27
N LYS A 38 -9.41 8.30 25.82
CA LYS A 38 -9.41 7.86 24.42
C LYS A 38 -9.79 8.98 23.45
N ALA A 39 -10.68 9.88 23.85
CA ALA A 39 -11.03 11.05 23.05
C ALA A 39 -9.81 11.96 22.87
N ALA A 40 -9.08 12.25 23.95
CA ALA A 40 -7.86 13.05 23.89
C ALA A 40 -6.76 12.38 23.03
N ASP A 41 -6.52 11.08 23.24
CA ASP A 41 -5.54 10.32 22.43
C ASP A 41 -5.90 10.35 20.94
N PHE A 42 -7.20 10.19 20.61
CA PHE A 42 -7.67 10.23 19.23
C PHE A 42 -7.48 11.62 18.58
N GLU A 43 -7.71 12.71 19.33
CA GLU A 43 -7.47 14.06 18.84
C GLU A 43 -5.99 14.30 18.52
N GLU A 44 -5.09 13.82 19.39
CA GLU A 44 -3.64 13.91 19.17
C GLU A 44 -3.18 13.08 17.96
N GLU A 45 -3.65 11.84 17.84
CA GLU A 45 -3.37 10.96 16.70
C GLU A 45 -3.88 11.56 15.38
N MET A 46 -5.09 12.11 15.36
CA MET A 46 -5.65 12.75 14.15
C MET A 46 -4.88 14.00 13.77
N LYS A 47 -4.41 14.79 14.75
CA LYS A 47 -3.54 15.93 14.50
C LYS A 47 -2.19 15.49 13.91
N SER A 48 -1.53 14.53 14.56
CA SER A 48 -0.23 13.98 14.10
C SER A 48 -0.33 13.42 12.68
N ARG A 49 -1.39 12.66 12.40
CA ARG A 49 -1.68 12.13 11.06
C ARG A 49 -1.91 13.24 10.03
N GLY A 50 -2.61 14.31 10.41
CA GLY A 50 -2.81 15.48 9.55
C GLY A 50 -1.49 16.15 9.18
N GLU A 51 -0.61 16.32 10.18
CA GLU A 51 0.74 16.88 10.00
C GLU A 51 1.62 15.97 9.14
N GLU A 52 1.58 14.65 9.34
CA GLU A 52 2.30 13.67 8.53
C GLU A 52 1.86 13.72 7.06
N LEU A 53 0.55 13.73 6.80
CA LEU A 53 0.02 13.81 5.44
C LEU A 53 0.39 15.12 4.75
N ALA A 54 0.39 16.24 5.48
CA ALA A 54 0.85 17.52 4.96
C ALA A 54 2.35 17.50 4.63
N ALA A 55 3.18 16.90 5.50
CA ALA A 55 4.60 16.71 5.26
C ALA A 55 4.86 15.82 4.02
N LEU A 56 4.12 14.72 3.86
CA LEU A 56 4.20 13.85 2.68
C LEU A 56 3.78 14.58 1.40
N ALA A 57 2.72 15.38 1.44
CA ALA A 57 2.29 16.19 0.30
C ALA A 57 3.37 17.19 -0.11
N LYS A 58 3.97 17.89 0.86
CA LYS A 58 5.07 18.83 0.62
C LYS A 58 6.33 18.14 0.10
N ALA A 59 6.69 16.98 0.64
CA ALA A 59 7.81 16.20 0.14
C ALA A 59 7.58 15.78 -1.32
N LYS A 60 6.36 15.36 -1.66
CA LYS A 60 5.99 15.03 -3.04
C LYS A 60 6.08 16.25 -3.97
N GLU A 61 5.61 17.41 -3.53
CA GLU A 61 5.71 18.67 -4.26
C GLU A 61 7.18 19.06 -4.51
N ILE A 62 8.02 19.09 -3.47
CA ILE A 62 9.45 19.39 -3.60
C ILE A 62 10.12 18.41 -4.55
N ILE A 63 9.83 17.11 -4.46
CA ILE A 63 10.35 16.12 -5.40
C ILE A 63 9.90 16.48 -6.82
N ALA A 64 8.61 16.78 -7.05
CA ALA A 64 8.09 17.16 -8.37
C ALA A 64 8.73 18.45 -8.93
N GLU A 65 8.96 19.45 -8.08
CA GLU A 65 9.61 20.71 -8.44
C GLU A 65 11.10 20.55 -8.73
N MET A 66 11.84 19.86 -7.85
CA MET A 66 13.25 19.53 -8.06
C MET A 66 13.47 18.67 -9.29
N THR A 67 12.48 17.85 -9.62
CA THR A 67 12.44 17.06 -10.84
C THR A 67 11.76 17.81 -11.99
N GLY A 68 11.55 19.13 -11.91
CA GLY A 68 10.89 19.95 -12.93
C GLY A 68 11.46 19.84 -14.36
N GLY A 69 12.70 19.34 -14.51
CA GLY A 69 13.23 18.83 -15.79
C GLY A 69 13.33 17.30 -15.88
N ALA A 70 13.65 16.61 -14.77
CA ALA A 70 13.89 15.17 -14.74
C ALA A 70 12.59 14.32 -14.66
N ALA A 71 11.57 14.67 -13.88
CA ALA A 71 10.33 13.91 -13.70
C ALA A 71 9.37 13.98 -14.89
N LYS A 72 9.38 15.04 -15.69
CA LYS A 72 8.67 14.98 -16.98
C LYS A 72 9.25 13.89 -17.88
N GLN A 73 10.53 13.55 -17.71
CA GLN A 73 11.12 12.37 -18.31
C GLN A 73 10.82 11.13 -17.43
N THR A 74 11.16 11.08 -16.14
CA THR A 74 11.11 9.87 -15.30
C THR A 74 9.71 9.42 -14.84
N TYR A 75 8.75 10.33 -14.62
CA TYR A 75 7.37 10.00 -14.21
C TYR A 75 6.38 9.92 -15.39
N SER A 76 6.66 10.56 -16.53
CA SER A 76 6.04 10.12 -17.81
C SER A 76 6.52 8.71 -18.18
N LEU A 77 7.74 8.37 -17.77
CA LEU A 77 8.29 7.01 -17.73
C LEU A 77 7.89 6.23 -16.47
N GLY A 78 6.87 6.66 -15.70
CA GLY A 78 6.37 5.97 -14.49
C GLY A 78 5.68 4.63 -14.73
N GLN A 79 5.70 4.12 -15.97
CA GLN A 79 5.43 2.72 -16.31
C GLN A 79 6.59 2.06 -17.11
N ALA A 80 7.70 2.76 -17.27
CA ALA A 80 8.95 2.24 -17.80
C ALA A 80 9.96 2.19 -16.65
N SER A 81 9.99 1.04 -15.97
CA SER A 81 11.12 0.65 -15.14
C SER A 81 12.42 0.85 -15.92
N PHE A 82 13.12 1.95 -15.64
CA PHE A 82 14.58 2.11 -15.66
C PHE A 82 15.34 1.15 -16.59
N LEU A 83 15.13 1.23 -17.92
CA LEU A 83 16.11 0.75 -18.90
C LEU A 83 15.84 1.26 -20.32
N GLN A 84 16.49 2.39 -20.66
CA GLN A 84 16.94 2.80 -22.00
C GLN A 84 15.87 3.14 -23.06
N LEU A 85 15.97 4.39 -23.57
CA LEU A 85 15.96 4.78 -25.00
C LEU A 85 15.36 3.74 -25.99
N GLU A 86 14.38 4.00 -26.86
CA GLU A 86 13.91 5.23 -27.52
C GLU A 86 12.48 5.02 -28.08
N ALA A 87 11.91 6.13 -28.57
CA ALA A 87 10.87 6.25 -29.60
C ALA A 87 9.39 6.17 -29.19
N GLU A 88 8.77 7.34 -29.33
CA GLU A 88 7.37 7.64 -29.61
C GLU A 88 6.56 6.48 -30.22
N PRO A 89 5.32 6.24 -29.77
CA PRO A 89 4.45 5.15 -30.24
C PRO A 89 3.90 5.33 -31.67
N ASP A 90 4.35 6.35 -32.41
CA ASP A 90 3.95 6.58 -33.81
C ASP A 90 5.09 6.43 -34.84
N ALA A 91 6.28 6.01 -34.40
CA ALA A 91 7.31 5.57 -35.33
C ALA A 91 7.09 4.08 -35.66
N ARG A 92 6.83 3.77 -36.93
CA ARG A 92 6.73 2.44 -37.56
C ARG A 92 7.91 1.50 -37.25
N GLY A 93 8.09 1.04 -36.01
CA GLY A 93 9.35 0.37 -35.63
C GLY A 93 9.37 -0.43 -34.33
N GLU A 94 8.23 -0.74 -33.70
CA GLU A 94 8.23 -1.66 -32.57
C GLU A 94 8.49 -3.09 -33.06
N SER A 95 9.75 -3.53 -32.92
CA SER A 95 10.22 -4.83 -33.39
C SER A 95 9.42 -5.99 -32.76
N GLY A 96 9.11 -7.02 -33.55
CA GLY A 96 8.25 -8.13 -33.12
C GLY A 96 8.80 -8.86 -31.89
N GLU A 97 10.12 -8.82 -31.73
CA GLU A 97 10.87 -9.39 -30.63
C GLU A 97 10.55 -8.70 -29.29
N LEU A 98 10.44 -7.36 -29.28
CA LEU A 98 10.09 -6.60 -28.07
C LEU A 98 8.61 -6.80 -27.66
N LYS A 99 7.74 -7.05 -28.64
CA LYS A 99 6.34 -7.43 -28.40
C LYS A 99 6.25 -8.82 -27.78
N ALA A 100 7.03 -9.78 -28.29
CA ALA A 100 7.08 -11.13 -27.75
C ALA A 100 7.58 -11.15 -26.30
N VAL A 101 8.64 -10.41 -25.95
CA VAL A 101 9.14 -10.32 -24.56
C VAL A 101 8.07 -9.75 -23.63
N ARG A 102 7.37 -8.69 -24.02
CA ARG A 102 6.27 -8.12 -23.23
C ARG A 102 5.11 -9.09 -23.04
N PHE A 103 4.77 -9.85 -24.07
CA PHE A 103 3.73 -10.87 -23.98
C PHE A 103 4.11 -11.94 -22.95
N VAL A 104 5.34 -12.47 -23.02
CA VAL A 104 5.83 -13.49 -22.07
C VAL A 104 5.91 -12.93 -20.64
N LYS A 105 6.37 -11.69 -20.44
CA LYS A 105 6.37 -11.03 -19.11
C LYS A 105 4.96 -10.91 -18.53
N ARG A 106 3.97 -10.57 -19.36
CA ARG A 106 2.57 -10.46 -18.94
C ARG A 106 2.00 -11.82 -18.53
N LEU A 107 2.27 -12.85 -19.34
CA LEU A 107 1.82 -14.22 -19.07
C LEU A 107 2.44 -14.78 -17.79
N ALA A 108 3.71 -14.51 -17.55
CA ALA A 108 4.41 -14.89 -16.33
C ALA A 108 3.75 -14.30 -15.07
N ARG A 109 3.34 -13.02 -15.12
CA ARG A 109 2.63 -12.36 -14.01
C ARG A 109 1.24 -12.94 -13.81
N GLN A 110 0.48 -13.14 -14.88
CA GLN A 110 -0.88 -13.66 -14.81
C GLN A 110 -0.93 -15.10 -14.29
N ARG A 111 0.05 -15.93 -14.66
CA ARG A 111 0.15 -17.33 -14.23
C ARG A 111 1.08 -17.53 -13.03
N ARG A 112 1.61 -16.44 -12.45
CA ARG A 112 2.61 -16.45 -11.36
C ARG A 112 3.76 -17.45 -11.60
N SER A 113 4.20 -17.57 -12.86
CA SER A 113 5.20 -18.55 -13.27
C SER A 113 6.59 -17.94 -13.26
N GLN A 114 7.43 -18.42 -12.33
CA GLN A 114 8.84 -18.04 -12.23
C GLN A 114 9.64 -18.46 -13.47
N ALA A 115 9.32 -19.62 -14.05
CA ALA A 115 9.98 -20.09 -15.27
C ALA A 115 9.75 -19.15 -16.45
N LEU A 116 8.53 -18.62 -16.62
CA LEU A 116 8.22 -17.65 -17.68
C LEU A 116 8.88 -16.29 -17.42
N MET A 117 9.04 -15.90 -16.15
CA MET A 117 9.78 -14.68 -15.80
C MET A 117 11.26 -14.82 -16.14
N GLN A 118 11.89 -15.93 -15.79
CA GLN A 118 13.26 -16.24 -16.16
C GLN A 118 13.46 -16.32 -17.68
N LEU A 119 12.52 -16.93 -18.41
CA LEU A 119 12.52 -16.95 -19.87
C LEU A 119 12.48 -15.52 -20.44
N SER A 120 11.62 -14.66 -19.90
CA SER A 120 11.51 -13.29 -20.38
C SER A 120 12.79 -12.46 -20.18
N LEU A 121 13.54 -12.72 -19.11
CA LEU A 121 14.84 -12.08 -18.85
C LEU A 121 15.92 -12.57 -19.84
N ARG A 122 15.92 -13.86 -20.15
CA ARG A 122 16.84 -14.44 -21.16
C ARG A 122 16.54 -13.91 -22.56
N LEU A 123 15.27 -13.79 -22.93
CA LEU A 123 14.86 -13.22 -24.23
C LEU A 123 15.27 -11.74 -24.34
N ASP A 124 15.06 -10.95 -23.27
CA ASP A 124 15.46 -9.54 -23.23
C ASP A 124 16.99 -9.40 -23.37
N SER A 125 17.75 -10.27 -22.69
CA SER A 125 19.22 -10.31 -22.80
C SER A 125 19.70 -10.69 -24.19
N ALA A 126 19.06 -11.66 -24.86
CA ALA A 126 19.43 -12.06 -26.21
C ALA A 126 19.20 -10.92 -27.21
N ILE A 127 18.06 -10.23 -27.14
CA ILE A 127 17.75 -9.08 -27.99
C ILE A 127 18.75 -7.94 -27.76
N ARG A 128 19.08 -7.64 -26.50
CA ARG A 128 20.06 -6.60 -26.16
C ARG A 128 21.47 -6.95 -26.65
N SER A 129 21.84 -8.23 -26.61
CA SER A 129 23.14 -8.69 -27.13
C SER A 129 23.26 -8.48 -28.63
N THR A 130 22.17 -8.68 -29.38
CA THR A 130 22.12 -8.46 -30.83
C THR A 130 22.10 -6.98 -31.23
N THR A 131 21.70 -6.07 -30.34
CA THR A 131 21.64 -4.63 -30.64
C THR A 131 22.84 -3.81 -30.12
N THR A 132 23.55 -4.29 -29.09
CA THR A 132 24.65 -3.54 -28.45
C THR A 132 26.03 -3.91 -29.01
N SER A 133 26.17 -5.09 -29.61
CA SER A 133 27.37 -5.42 -30.37
C SER A 133 27.16 -4.96 -31.80
N GLY A 134 28.04 -4.11 -32.33
CA GLY A 134 28.15 -3.80 -33.76
C GLY A 134 28.61 -5.03 -34.58
N GLY A 135 28.04 -6.19 -34.30
CA GLY A 135 28.33 -7.48 -34.92
C GLY A 135 27.35 -7.74 -36.05
N ALA A 136 27.90 -8.00 -37.22
CA ALA A 136 27.17 -8.34 -38.43
C ALA A 136 26.02 -9.33 -38.21
N ASP A 137 24.94 -9.14 -38.95
CA ASP A 137 23.82 -10.06 -39.06
C ASP A 137 24.32 -11.49 -39.32
N PRO A 138 24.18 -12.43 -38.35
CA PRO A 138 24.68 -13.80 -38.49
C PRO A 138 23.88 -14.62 -39.52
N PHE A 139 22.76 -14.09 -40.03
CA PHE A 139 21.93 -14.70 -41.07
C PHE A 139 22.02 -13.99 -42.42
N ALA A 140 22.90 -13.00 -42.58
CA ALA A 140 23.10 -12.29 -43.85
C ALA A 140 23.49 -13.24 -45.02
N LYS A 141 24.02 -14.43 -44.72
CA LYS A 141 24.37 -15.45 -45.71
C LYS A 141 23.25 -16.43 -46.05
N VAL A 142 22.11 -16.37 -45.36
CA VAL A 142 20.98 -17.30 -45.55
C VAL A 142 19.74 -16.56 -46.07
N LYS A 143 19.93 -15.37 -46.63
CA LYS A 143 18.89 -14.54 -47.23
C LYS A 143 19.11 -14.41 -48.73
#